data_AF-A0AAV0KRW2-F1
#
_entry.id   AF-A0AAV0KRW2-F1
#
_cell.length_a   1.000
_cell.length_b   1.000
_cell.length_c   1.000
_cell.angle_alpha   90.00
_cell.angle_beta   90.00
_cell.angle_gamma   90.00
#
_symmetry.space_group_name_H-M   'P 1'
#
loop_
_entity.id
_entity.type
_entity.pdbx_description
1 polymer ?
#
loop_
_entity_poly.entity_id
_entity_poly.type
_entity_poly.pdbx_seq_one_letter_code
_entity_poly.pdbx_strand_id
1 'polypeptide(L)'
;GYRQSKLQDQCTHKYKIYIQGWAWSVSEKYILACNSMVLYVRSAYHDFFSRGMSPLQHYWPIRDNTKCSSLKYAVEWGNNHTQEAQSIGEAGSRYVFQEMKMEFVYDYMFHLLTEYAKLLRFKPTVPPGAVEVSPETMACHQNGTYRKFMMESLVRSPSDSVPCNLPPAFDSNELRDFWDGNDKSIKRVEAWEDEYWRTHPKPNLGS
;
A
#
# COMPACT_ATOMS: atom_id res chain seq x y z
N GLY A 1 -5.30 20.04 -10.32
CA GLY A 1 -5.94 18.90 -9.63
C GLY A 1 -7.44 19.04 -9.72
N TYR A 2 -8.19 17.94 -9.59
CA TYR A 2 -9.65 17.95 -9.60
C TYR A 2 -10.18 18.65 -8.33
N ARG A 3 -11.19 19.52 -8.48
CA ARG A 3 -11.66 20.41 -7.39
C ARG A 3 -12.24 19.66 -6.19
N GLN A 4 -12.71 18.42 -6.40
CA GLN A 4 -13.38 17.58 -5.39
C GLN A 4 -12.52 16.37 -4.96
N SER A 5 -11.22 16.36 -5.27
CA SER A 5 -10.32 15.24 -4.96
C SER A 5 -9.36 15.52 -3.82
N LYS A 6 -9.72 16.41 -2.89
CA LYS A 6 -8.91 16.65 -1.69
C LYS A 6 -8.89 15.38 -0.85
N LEU A 7 -7.71 14.93 -0.44
CA LEU A 7 -7.53 13.67 0.28
C LEU A 7 -8.30 13.67 1.62
N GLN A 8 -8.29 14.80 2.33
CA GLN A 8 -9.01 14.92 3.62
C GLN A 8 -10.53 14.73 3.49
N ASP A 9 -11.11 14.97 2.32
CA ASP A 9 -12.55 14.90 2.09
C ASP A 9 -12.97 13.51 1.58
N GLN A 10 -12.01 12.60 1.39
CA GLN A 10 -12.28 11.27 0.85
C GLN A 10 -12.83 10.29 1.90
N CYS A 11 -12.57 10.44 3.20
CA CYS A 11 -12.90 9.40 4.19
C CYS A 11 -14.39 9.35 4.62
N THR A 12 -15.30 9.83 3.78
CA THR A 12 -16.76 9.94 4.03
C THR A 12 -17.56 8.74 3.52
N HIS A 13 -16.90 7.73 2.95
CA HIS A 13 -17.55 6.58 2.31
C HIS A 13 -17.18 5.27 3.01
N LYS A 14 -18.13 4.33 3.10
CA LYS A 14 -17.89 3.01 3.73
C LYS A 14 -16.88 2.13 2.99
N TYR A 15 -16.81 2.30 1.66
CA TYR A 15 -15.98 1.49 0.78
C TYR A 15 -15.04 2.37 -0.04
N LYS A 16 -13.83 1.88 -0.28
CA LYS A 16 -12.84 2.54 -1.13
C LYS A 16 -12.27 1.58 -2.15
N ILE A 17 -12.24 1.97 -3.42
CA ILE A 17 -11.75 1.10 -4.48
C ILE A 17 -10.29 1.43 -4.74
N TYR A 18 -9.42 0.42 -4.65
CA TYR A 18 -8.08 0.48 -5.23
C TYR A 18 -8.12 -0.15 -6.62
N ILE A 19 -7.59 0.57 -7.61
CA ILE A 19 -7.36 0.06 -8.95
C ILE A 19 -6.02 0.58 -9.46
N GLN A 20 -5.25 -0.30 -10.09
CA GLN A 20 -3.99 0.08 -10.71
C GLN A 20 -4.22 1.00 -11.92
N GLY A 21 -3.26 1.88 -12.19
CA GLY A 21 -3.23 2.71 -13.38
C GLY A 21 -2.25 2.14 -14.40
N TRP A 22 -1.34 2.98 -14.88
CA TRP A 22 -0.18 2.54 -15.67
C TRP A 22 0.80 1.68 -14.85
N ALA A 23 0.85 1.91 -13.55
CA ALA A 23 1.60 1.14 -12.56
C ALA A 23 0.77 1.06 -11.26
N TRP A 24 1.43 0.92 -10.10
CA TRP A 24 0.77 1.09 -8.80
C TRP A 24 0.26 2.54 -8.64
N SER A 25 -0.79 2.73 -7.84
CA SER A 25 -1.34 4.05 -7.58
C SER A 25 -0.94 4.54 -6.18
N VAL A 26 -0.44 5.79 -6.11
CA VAL A 26 -0.13 6.46 -4.84
C VAL A 26 -1.35 6.64 -3.92
N SER A 27 -2.57 6.44 -4.45
CA SER A 27 -3.81 6.53 -3.68
C SER A 27 -3.97 5.44 -2.63
N GLU A 28 -3.30 4.29 -2.78
CA GLU A 28 -3.44 3.10 -1.93
C GLU A 28 -3.33 3.43 -0.43
N LYS A 29 -2.20 4.02 -0.03
CA LYS A 29 -1.96 4.41 1.38
C LYS A 29 -3.00 5.37 1.94
N TYR A 30 -3.53 6.27 1.11
CA TYR A 30 -4.51 7.27 1.56
C TYR A 30 -5.89 6.68 1.75
N ILE A 31 -6.31 5.74 0.89
CA ILE A 31 -7.61 5.09 1.04
C ILE A 31 -7.62 4.06 2.17
N LEU A 32 -6.50 3.39 2.41
CA LEU A 32 -6.32 2.49 3.55
C LEU A 32 -6.46 3.23 4.88
N ALA A 33 -6.00 4.47 4.97
CA ALA A 33 -6.06 5.27 6.19
C ALA A 33 -7.47 5.80 6.58
N CYS A 34 -8.51 5.53 5.78
CA CYS A 34 -9.85 6.09 5.99
C CYS A 34 -10.77 5.28 6.92
N ASN A 35 -10.31 4.16 7.49
CA ASN A 35 -11.15 3.16 8.21
C ASN A 35 -12.30 2.60 7.35
N SER A 36 -12.23 2.78 6.03
CA SER A 36 -13.17 2.23 5.06
C SER A 36 -12.66 0.87 4.60
N MET A 37 -13.55 -0.10 4.38
CA MET A 37 -13.13 -1.36 3.76
C MET A 37 -12.61 -1.08 2.34
N VAL A 38 -11.33 -1.37 2.10
CA VAL A 38 -10.72 -1.20 0.78
C VAL A 38 -11.08 -2.40 -0.09
N LEU A 39 -11.74 -2.15 -1.22
CA LEU A 39 -12.02 -3.08 -2.29
C LEU A 39 -10.81 -3.07 -3.24
N TYR A 40 -9.92 -4.04 -3.07
CA TYR A 40 -8.63 -4.07 -3.75
C TYR A 40 -8.70 -4.92 -5.02
N VAL A 41 -8.75 -4.26 -6.18
CA VAL A 41 -8.64 -4.95 -7.47
C VAL A 41 -7.25 -5.58 -7.57
N ARG A 42 -7.21 -6.90 -7.80
CA ARG A 42 -5.97 -7.66 -7.93
C ARG A 42 -5.03 -6.92 -8.90
N SER A 43 -3.87 -6.53 -8.38
CA SER A 43 -2.88 -5.76 -9.12
C SER A 43 -1.62 -6.60 -9.38
N ALA A 44 -0.98 -6.37 -10.52
CA ALA A 44 0.35 -6.91 -10.82
C ALA A 44 1.48 -6.04 -10.25
N TYR A 45 1.16 -4.84 -9.76
CA TYR A 45 2.12 -3.90 -9.21
C TYR A 45 2.06 -3.92 -7.68
N HIS A 46 3.24 -3.86 -7.07
CA HIS A 46 3.38 -3.83 -5.62
C HIS A 46 4.26 -2.66 -5.22
N ASP A 47 3.80 -1.92 -4.21
CA ASP A 47 4.62 -0.96 -3.49
C ASP A 47 5.42 -1.70 -2.40
N PHE A 48 6.37 -1.02 -1.75
CA PHE A 48 7.25 -1.63 -0.75
C PHE A 48 6.46 -2.19 0.46
N PHE A 49 5.33 -1.58 0.80
CA PHE A 49 4.47 -2.01 1.90
C PHE A 49 3.37 -3.00 1.47
N SER A 50 2.91 -2.95 0.21
CA SER A 50 1.68 -3.66 -0.20
C SER A 50 1.80 -5.18 -0.06
N ARG A 51 3.04 -5.71 -0.11
CA ARG A 51 3.32 -7.16 0.04
C ARG A 51 3.09 -7.68 1.46
N GLY A 52 3.10 -6.80 2.47
CA GLY A 52 2.81 -7.18 3.86
C GLY A 52 1.31 -7.18 4.17
N MET A 53 0.44 -6.87 3.20
CA MET A 53 -1.00 -6.87 3.41
C MET A 53 -1.65 -8.23 3.18
N SER A 54 -2.63 -8.58 4.02
CA SER A 54 -3.39 -9.82 3.90
C SER A 54 -4.85 -9.57 3.49
N PRO A 55 -5.37 -10.32 2.50
CA PRO A 55 -6.79 -10.31 2.14
C PRO A 55 -7.67 -10.73 3.32
N LEU A 56 -8.86 -10.14 3.42
CA LEU A 56 -9.82 -10.30 4.54
C LEU A 56 -9.34 -9.83 5.90
N GLN A 57 -8.10 -9.35 6.01
CA GLN A 57 -7.58 -8.67 7.19
C GLN A 57 -7.44 -7.17 6.95
N HIS A 58 -6.71 -6.77 5.90
CA HIS A 58 -6.44 -5.36 5.59
C HIS A 58 -7.30 -4.81 4.45
N TYR A 59 -7.83 -5.69 3.59
CA TYR A 59 -8.64 -5.32 2.44
C TYR A 59 -9.53 -6.47 1.97
N TRP A 60 -10.53 -6.16 1.14
CA TRP A 60 -11.36 -7.11 0.42
C TRP A 60 -10.84 -7.34 -1.00
N PRO A 61 -10.47 -8.58 -1.41
CA PRO A 61 -9.94 -8.83 -2.73
C PRO A 61 -11.02 -8.78 -3.81
N ILE A 62 -10.73 -8.12 -4.93
CA ILE A 62 -11.60 -7.99 -6.10
C ILE A 62 -10.94 -8.64 -7.32
N ARG A 63 -11.69 -9.48 -8.03
CA ARG A 63 -11.23 -10.17 -9.25
C ARG A 63 -10.93 -9.17 -10.37
N ASP A 64 -9.80 -9.37 -11.05
CA ASP A 64 -9.40 -8.51 -12.15
C ASP A 64 -10.25 -8.75 -13.43
N ASN A 65 -10.55 -10.02 -13.75
CA ASN A 65 -11.31 -10.38 -14.94
C ASN A 65 -12.82 -10.08 -14.84
N THR A 66 -13.38 -9.96 -13.64
CA THR A 66 -14.82 -9.74 -13.40
C THR A 66 -15.10 -8.58 -12.43
N LYS A 67 -14.34 -7.48 -12.57
CA LYS A 67 -14.33 -6.34 -11.61
C LYS A 67 -15.73 -5.86 -11.22
N CYS A 68 -16.61 -5.59 -12.18
CA CYS A 68 -17.92 -5.00 -11.89
C CYS A 68 -18.81 -5.94 -11.05
N SER A 69 -18.84 -7.24 -11.36
CA SER A 69 -19.63 -8.19 -10.57
C SER A 69 -18.99 -8.47 -9.21
N SER A 70 -17.66 -8.50 -9.15
CA SER A 70 -16.92 -8.71 -7.90
C SER A 70 -17.08 -7.50 -6.96
N LEU A 71 -17.01 -6.27 -7.48
CA LEU A 71 -17.31 -5.04 -6.73
C LEU A 71 -18.75 -5.02 -6.22
N LYS A 72 -19.72 -5.37 -7.08
CA LYS A 72 -21.12 -5.44 -6.67
C LYS A 72 -21.31 -6.44 -5.53
N TYR A 73 -20.74 -7.65 -5.67
CA TYR A 73 -20.82 -8.66 -4.62
C TYR A 73 -20.18 -8.18 -3.31
N ALA A 74 -18.99 -7.56 -3.36
CA ALA A 74 -18.31 -7.06 -2.17
C ALA A 74 -19.13 -5.99 -1.42
N VAL A 75 -19.82 -5.12 -2.15
CA VAL A 75 -20.70 -4.09 -1.55
C VAL A 75 -21.93 -4.73 -0.92
N GLU A 76 -22.59 -5.69 -1.58
CA GLU A 76 -23.73 -6.42 -1.01
C GLU A 76 -23.31 -7.20 0.25
N TRP A 77 -22.17 -7.88 0.20
CA TRP A 77 -21.61 -8.59 1.34
C TRP A 77 -21.33 -7.64 2.50
N GLY A 78 -20.64 -6.52 2.25
CA GLY A 78 -20.29 -5.54 3.28
C GLY A 78 -21.51 -4.86 3.89
N ASN A 79 -22.57 -4.65 3.12
CA ASN A 79 -23.83 -4.10 3.63
C ASN A 79 -24.57 -5.08 4.55
N ASN A 80 -24.43 -6.40 4.32
CA ASN A 80 -24.97 -7.44 5.20
C ASN A 80 -24.05 -7.82 6.37
N HIS A 81 -22.77 -7.46 6.32
CA HIS A 81 -21.73 -7.79 7.32
C HIS A 81 -21.01 -6.52 7.77
N THR A 82 -21.77 -5.56 8.29
CA THR A 82 -21.25 -4.21 8.54
C THR A 82 -20.16 -4.18 9.59
N GLN A 83 -20.22 -5.07 10.59
CA GLN A 83 -19.20 -5.12 11.66
C GLN A 83 -17.89 -5.68 11.12
N GLU A 84 -17.95 -6.73 10.31
CA GLU A 84 -16.80 -7.35 9.67
C GLU A 84 -16.17 -6.42 8.64
N ALA A 85 -16.98 -5.76 7.81
CA ALA A 85 -16.49 -4.75 6.87
C ALA A 85 -15.78 -3.60 7.59
N GLN A 86 -16.34 -3.11 8.70
CA GLN A 86 -15.71 -2.08 9.53
C GLN A 86 -14.38 -2.58 10.13
N SER A 87 -14.36 -3.82 10.65
CA SER A 87 -13.15 -4.44 11.21
C SER A 87 -12.02 -4.55 10.17
N ILE A 88 -12.34 -4.90 8.92
CA ILE A 88 -11.35 -4.94 7.83
C ILE A 88 -10.82 -3.53 7.54
N GLY A 89 -11.71 -2.54 7.46
CA GLY A 89 -11.32 -1.13 7.23
C GLY A 89 -10.40 -0.59 8.33
N GLU A 90 -10.74 -0.83 9.59
CA GLU A 90 -9.92 -0.41 10.74
C GLU A 90 -8.57 -1.14 10.80
N ALA A 91 -8.54 -2.43 10.48
CA ALA A 91 -7.30 -3.19 10.39
C ALA A 91 -6.41 -2.68 9.24
N GLY A 92 -6.98 -2.32 8.09
CA GLY A 92 -6.26 -1.69 6.98
C GLY A 92 -5.65 -0.33 7.37
N SER A 93 -6.40 0.53 8.05
CA SER A 93 -5.86 1.79 8.59
C SER A 93 -4.75 1.53 9.59
N ARG A 94 -4.98 0.61 10.54
CA ARG A 94 -4.01 0.29 11.59
C ARG A 94 -2.70 -0.20 10.97
N TYR A 95 -2.76 -1.04 9.94
CA TYR A 95 -1.61 -1.48 9.18
C TYR A 95 -0.81 -0.29 8.63
N VAL A 96 -1.44 0.67 7.95
CA VAL A 96 -0.73 1.84 7.42
C VAL A 96 -0.15 2.71 8.55
N PHE A 97 -0.87 2.93 9.64
CA PHE A 97 -0.37 3.74 10.76
C PHE A 97 0.77 3.08 11.54
N GLN A 98 0.85 1.75 11.56
CA GLN A 98 1.85 1.00 12.31
C GLN A 98 3.05 0.63 11.44
N GLU A 99 2.82 0.12 10.23
CA GLU A 99 3.84 -0.46 9.35
C GLU A 99 4.40 0.56 8.33
N MET A 100 3.75 1.71 8.14
CA MET A 100 4.24 2.79 7.25
C MET A 100 4.65 4.05 8.01
N LYS A 101 5.12 3.92 9.24
CA LYS A 101 5.76 5.04 9.94
C LYS A 101 7.00 5.49 9.19
N MET A 102 7.32 6.78 9.27
CA MET A 102 8.50 7.34 8.60
C MET A 102 9.80 6.67 9.03
N GLU A 103 9.91 6.22 10.28
CA GLU A 103 11.05 5.42 10.78
C GLU A 103 11.26 4.16 9.94
N PHE A 104 10.19 3.39 9.67
CA PHE A 104 10.27 2.17 8.86
C PHE A 104 10.50 2.44 7.37
N VAL A 105 10.02 3.57 6.85
CA VAL A 105 10.33 3.98 5.47
C VAL A 105 11.83 4.24 5.32
N TYR A 106 12.44 4.97 6.26
CA TYR A 106 13.87 5.23 6.24
C TYR A 106 14.69 3.97 6.48
N ASP A 107 14.30 3.12 7.43
CA ASP A 107 14.97 1.84 7.70
C ASP A 107 14.94 0.92 6.48
N TYR A 108 13.79 0.81 5.79
CA TYR A 108 13.66 0.04 4.55
C TYR A 108 14.60 0.57 3.45
N MET A 109 14.62 1.90 3.23
CA MET A 109 15.51 2.51 2.23
C MET A 109 16.99 2.28 2.55
N PHE A 110 17.39 2.48 3.80
CA PHE A 110 18.76 2.28 4.26
C PHE A 110 19.20 0.83 4.08
N HIS A 111 18.35 -0.12 4.48
CA HIS A 111 18.63 -1.55 4.32
C HIS A 111 18.73 -1.97 2.87
N LEU A 112 17.79 -1.54 2.02
CA LEU A 112 17.82 -1.83 0.59
C LEU A 112 19.14 -1.37 -0.05
N LEU A 113 19.56 -0.13 0.23
CA LEU A 113 20.81 0.41 -0.31
C LEU A 113 22.04 -0.32 0.26
N THR A 114 22.01 -0.67 1.55
CA THR A 114 23.11 -1.38 2.23
C THR A 114 23.30 -2.80 1.68
N GLU A 115 22.21 -3.57 1.54
CA GLU A 115 22.28 -4.92 0.97
C GLU A 115 22.66 -4.88 -0.51
N TYR A 116 22.13 -3.93 -1.29
CA TYR A 116 22.50 -3.76 -2.69
C TYR A 116 23.99 -3.43 -2.85
N ALA A 117 24.56 -2.59 -1.98
CA ALA A 117 25.97 -2.24 -2.02
C ALA A 117 26.91 -3.45 -1.84
N LYS A 118 26.49 -4.47 -1.07
CA LYS A 118 27.26 -5.73 -0.90
C LYS A 118 27.37 -6.54 -2.20
N LEU A 119 26.46 -6.33 -3.16
CA LEU A 119 26.46 -7.02 -4.46
C LEU A 119 27.44 -6.39 -5.47
N LEU A 120 27.99 -5.20 -5.17
CA LEU A 120 28.89 -4.50 -6.07
C LEU A 120 30.20 -5.29 -6.22
N ARG A 121 30.56 -5.59 -7.48
CA ARG A 121 31.81 -6.26 -7.85
C ARG A 121 32.93 -5.28 -8.21
N PHE A 122 32.74 -4.00 -7.92
CA PHE A 122 33.67 -2.92 -8.23
C PHE A 122 33.67 -1.90 -7.09
N LYS A 123 34.73 -1.09 -7.02
CA LYS A 123 34.82 0.05 -6.10
C LYS A 123 34.23 1.29 -6.78
N PRO A 124 33.13 1.89 -6.28
CA PRO A 124 32.56 3.10 -6.87
C PRO A 124 33.55 4.27 -6.87
N THR A 125 33.52 5.07 -7.94
CA THR A 125 34.27 6.33 -8.08
C THR A 125 33.33 7.42 -8.57
N VAL A 126 33.59 8.67 -8.19
CA VAL A 126 32.79 9.82 -8.65
C VAL A 126 33.02 10.02 -10.16
N PRO A 127 31.96 9.95 -11.01
CA PRO A 127 32.14 10.14 -12.44
C PRO A 127 32.40 11.62 -12.78
N PRO A 128 33.16 11.93 -13.85
CA PRO A 128 33.35 13.29 -14.31
C PRO A 128 32.01 13.98 -14.59
N GLY A 129 31.84 15.21 -14.10
CA GLY A 129 30.60 15.98 -14.27
C GLY A 129 29.48 15.64 -13.29
N ALA A 130 29.71 14.74 -12.32
CA ALA A 130 28.77 14.54 -11.22
C ALA A 130 28.62 15.83 -10.41
N VAL A 131 27.37 16.17 -10.07
CA VAL A 131 27.04 17.30 -9.19
C VAL A 131 26.70 16.72 -7.82
N GLU A 132 27.35 17.25 -6.78
CA GLU A 132 27.05 16.89 -5.40
C GLU A 132 25.64 17.34 -5.03
N VAL A 133 24.87 16.42 -4.44
CA VAL A 133 23.54 16.71 -3.89
C VAL A 133 23.64 16.67 -2.37
N SER A 134 23.57 17.85 -1.75
CA SER A 134 23.38 18.04 -0.31
C SER A 134 21.94 18.45 0.02
N PRO A 135 21.48 18.30 1.28
CA PRO A 135 20.15 18.76 1.67
C PRO A 135 19.92 20.25 1.38
N GLU A 136 20.94 21.09 1.54
CA GLU A 136 20.90 22.52 1.22
C GLU A 136 20.72 22.74 -0.28
N THR A 137 21.52 22.05 -1.12
CA THR A 137 21.40 22.17 -2.58
C THR A 137 20.05 21.69 -3.10
N MET A 138 19.44 20.67 -2.48
CA MET A 138 18.09 20.22 -2.82
C MET A 138 17.02 21.29 -2.52
N ALA A 139 17.14 21.98 -1.38
CA ALA A 139 16.20 23.01 -0.97
C ALA A 139 16.41 24.36 -1.68
N CYS A 140 17.61 24.64 -2.18
CA CYS A 140 18.01 25.92 -2.78
C CYS A 140 17.12 26.37 -3.94
N HIS A 141 16.66 25.44 -4.78
CA HIS A 141 15.85 25.74 -5.95
C HIS A 141 14.34 25.78 -5.66
N GLN A 142 13.93 25.50 -4.43
CA GLN A 142 12.53 25.50 -4.02
C GLN A 142 12.15 26.83 -3.36
N ASN A 143 10.87 27.21 -3.46
CA ASN A 143 10.34 28.43 -2.87
C ASN A 143 9.09 28.17 -2.02
N GLY A 144 8.78 29.13 -1.15
CA GLY A 144 7.58 29.10 -0.32
C GLY A 144 7.48 27.85 0.57
N THR A 145 6.30 27.24 0.59
CA THR A 145 5.97 26.11 1.47
C THR A 145 6.82 24.87 1.21
N TYR A 146 7.21 24.61 -0.05
CA TYR A 146 8.07 23.46 -0.37
C TYR A 146 9.45 23.58 0.26
N ARG A 147 10.09 24.75 0.13
CA ARG A 147 11.36 25.02 0.79
C ARG A 147 11.24 24.90 2.31
N LYS A 148 10.18 25.46 2.88
CA LYS A 148 9.91 25.35 4.33
C LYS A 148 9.87 23.89 4.78
N PHE A 149 9.04 23.05 4.14
CA PHE A 149 8.92 21.63 4.51
C PHE A 149 10.21 20.84 4.29
N MET A 150 10.97 21.11 3.21
CA MET A 150 12.27 20.47 3.00
C MET A 150 13.25 20.83 4.12
N MET A 151 13.35 22.12 4.47
CA MET A 151 14.22 22.58 5.57
C MET A 151 13.79 22.03 6.94
N GLU A 152 12.49 21.87 7.17
CA GLU A 152 11.94 21.26 8.39
C GLU A 152 12.22 19.76 8.48
N SER A 153 12.33 19.06 7.34
CA SER A 153 12.67 17.64 7.27
C SER A 153 14.16 17.33 7.40
N LEU A 154 15.02 18.34 7.55
CA LEU A 154 16.46 18.14 7.70
C LEU A 154 16.77 17.38 8.99
N VAL A 155 17.48 16.27 8.85
CA VAL A 155 18.06 15.53 9.97
C VAL A 155 19.14 16.39 10.62
N ARG A 156 18.89 16.86 11.85
CA ARG A 156 19.78 17.80 12.56
C ARG A 156 20.94 17.13 13.28
N SER A 157 20.74 15.88 13.67
CA SER A 157 21.71 15.05 14.34
C SER A 157 21.50 13.59 13.95
N PRO A 158 22.55 12.76 13.96
CA PRO A 158 22.38 11.31 13.89
C PRO A 158 21.43 10.84 14.99
N SER A 159 20.78 9.70 14.78
CA SER A 159 20.01 9.07 15.85
C SER A 159 20.93 8.70 17.01
N ASP A 160 20.51 9.02 18.24
CA ASP A 160 21.19 8.57 19.46
C ASP A 160 20.95 7.07 19.72
N SER A 161 19.94 6.49 19.06
CA SER A 161 19.76 5.04 19.01
C SER A 161 20.57 4.46 17.85
N VAL A 162 21.17 3.29 18.08
CA VAL A 162 21.72 2.47 16.99
C VAL A 162 20.64 2.25 15.93
N PRO A 163 21.00 2.20 14.63
CA PRO A 163 20.05 1.85 13.57
C PRO A 163 19.28 0.62 14.03
N CYS A 164 17.95 0.67 13.99
CA CYS A 164 17.11 -0.44 14.40
C CYS A 164 17.68 -1.71 13.74
N ASN A 165 17.99 -2.72 14.55
CA ASN A 165 18.24 -4.05 14.00
C ASN A 165 16.94 -4.40 13.30
N LEU A 166 16.94 -4.35 11.97
CA LEU A 166 15.81 -4.84 11.21
C LEU A 166 15.52 -6.25 11.68
N PRO A 167 14.23 -6.59 11.87
CA PRO A 167 13.89 -7.97 12.17
C PRO A 167 14.54 -8.85 11.11
N PRO A 168 15.06 -10.03 11.52
CA PRO A 168 15.65 -10.96 10.58
C PRO A 168 14.67 -11.21 9.43
N ALA A 169 15.20 -11.41 8.22
CA ALA A 169 14.37 -11.78 7.10
C ALA A 169 13.56 -13.03 7.47
N PHE A 170 12.29 -13.03 7.08
CA PHE A 170 11.43 -14.20 7.23
C PHE A 170 12.11 -15.44 6.66
N ASP A 171 11.96 -16.56 7.35
CA ASP A 171 12.37 -17.84 6.78
C ASP A 171 11.56 -18.13 5.50
N SER A 172 12.17 -18.86 4.58
CA SER A 172 11.52 -19.27 3.32
C SER A 172 10.17 -19.98 3.53
N ASN A 173 10.03 -20.76 4.61
CA ASN A 173 8.78 -21.43 4.93
C ASN A 173 7.74 -20.46 5.48
N GLU A 174 8.14 -19.51 6.33
CA GLU A 174 7.26 -18.46 6.85
C GLU A 174 6.68 -17.59 5.73
N LEU A 175 7.52 -17.19 4.77
CA LEU A 175 7.07 -16.44 3.59
C LEU A 175 6.08 -17.25 2.75
N ARG A 176 6.36 -18.55 2.57
CA ARG A 176 5.49 -19.44 1.83
C ARG A 176 4.14 -19.61 2.52
N ASP A 177 4.14 -19.85 3.83
CA ASP A 177 2.93 -20.00 4.62
C ASP A 177 2.07 -18.72 4.59
N PHE A 178 2.72 -17.55 4.64
CA PHE A 178 2.05 -16.27 4.48
C PHE A 178 1.37 -16.13 3.10
N TRP A 179 2.09 -16.43 2.02
CA TRP A 179 1.53 -16.36 0.66
C TRP A 179 0.43 -17.40 0.43
N ASP A 180 0.62 -18.63 0.90
CA ASP A 180 -0.37 -19.70 0.81
C ASP A 180 -1.64 -19.33 1.62
N GLY A 181 -1.49 -18.65 2.76
CA GLY A 181 -2.57 -18.08 3.55
C GLY A 181 -3.36 -17.01 2.77
N ASN A 182 -2.65 -16.07 2.15
CA ASN A 182 -3.27 -15.03 1.33
C ASN A 182 -4.03 -15.64 0.13
N ASP A 183 -3.43 -16.60 -0.57
CA ASP A 183 -4.04 -17.30 -1.70
C ASP A 183 -5.30 -18.07 -1.29
N LYS A 184 -5.29 -18.74 -0.13
CA LYS A 184 -6.47 -19.41 0.44
C LYS A 184 -7.59 -18.42 0.74
N SER A 185 -7.27 -17.28 1.35
CA SER A 185 -8.26 -16.21 1.63
C SER A 185 -8.89 -15.67 0.35
N ILE A 186 -8.10 -15.44 -0.70
CA ILE A 186 -8.62 -14.97 -1.99
C ILE A 186 -9.53 -16.04 -2.61
N LYS A 187 -9.09 -17.29 -2.70
CA LYS A 187 -9.91 -18.39 -3.24
C LYS A 187 -11.23 -18.58 -2.48
N ARG A 188 -11.24 -18.33 -1.17
CA ARG A 188 -12.45 -18.36 -0.36
C ARG A 188 -13.46 -17.28 -0.78
N VAL A 189 -13.00 -16.04 -0.98
CA VAL A 189 -13.86 -14.94 -1.47
C VAL A 189 -14.38 -15.24 -2.87
N GLU A 190 -13.51 -15.76 -3.74
CA GLU A 190 -13.86 -16.19 -5.09
C GLU A 190 -14.98 -17.25 -5.08
N ALA A 191 -14.88 -18.25 -4.19
CA ALA A 191 -15.91 -19.28 -4.04
C ALA A 191 -17.25 -18.70 -3.53
N TRP A 192 -17.21 -17.76 -2.58
CA TRP A 192 -18.44 -17.10 -2.10
C TRP A 192 -19.10 -16.24 -3.19
N GLU A 193 -18.30 -15.54 -4.00
CA GLU A 193 -18.79 -14.76 -5.14
C GLU A 193 -19.47 -15.68 -6.17
N ASP A 194 -18.88 -16.83 -6.48
CA ASP A 194 -19.44 -17.79 -7.44
C ASP A 194 -20.76 -18.39 -6.95
N GLU A 195 -20.84 -18.74 -5.66
CA GLU A 195 -22.08 -19.23 -5.04
C GLU A 195 -23.18 -18.17 -5.05
N TYR A 196 -22.84 -16.92 -4.75
CA TYR A 196 -23.77 -15.79 -4.78
C TYR A 196 -24.36 -15.60 -6.19
N TRP A 197 -23.51 -15.55 -7.22
CA TRP A 197 -23.99 -15.36 -8.60
C TRP A 197 -24.73 -16.57 -9.18
N ARG A 198 -24.51 -17.78 -8.64
CA ARG A 198 -25.31 -18.96 -8.98
C ARG A 198 -26.76 -18.85 -8.49
N THR A 199 -26.98 -18.17 -7.37
CA THR A 199 -28.30 -18.01 -6.74
C THR A 199 -28.99 -16.68 -7.08
N HIS A 200 -28.22 -15.67 -7.50
CA HIS A 200 -28.70 -14.34 -7.86
C HIS A 200 -28.18 -13.96 -9.25
N PRO A 201 -28.87 -14.34 -10.35
CA PRO A 201 -28.40 -14.09 -11.70
C PRO A 201 -28.06 -12.61 -11.92
N LYS A 202 -26.93 -12.35 -12.59
CA LYS A 202 -26.49 -10.97 -12.88
C LYS A 202 -27.61 -10.27 -13.68
N PRO A 203 -28.05 -9.07 -13.27
CA PRO A 203 -28.95 -8.29 -14.11
C PRO A 203 -28.26 -8.08 -15.46
N ASN A 204 -29.01 -8.23 -16.56
CA ASN A 204 -28.55 -7.88 -17.90
C ASN A 204 -28.18 -6.40 -17.91
N LEU A 205 -26.91 -6.09 -17.67
CA LEU A 205 -26.35 -4.80 -18.02
C LEU A 205 -26.17 -4.85 -19.53
N GLY A 206 -27.16 -4.31 -20.24
CA GLY A 206 -27.15 -4.21 -21.69
C GLY A 206 -25.82 -3.64 -22.20
N SER A 207 -25.40 -4.18 -23.34
CA SER A 207 -24.26 -3.75 -24.15
C SER A 207 -24.16 -2.25 -24.34
#